data_AF-A0A959CEZ4-F1
#
_entry.id   AF-A0A959CEZ4-F1
#
_cell.length_a   1.000
_cell.length_b   1.000
_cell.length_c   1.000
_cell.angle_alpha   90.00
_cell.angle_beta   90.00
_cell.angle_gamma   90.00
#
_symmetry.space_group_name_H-M   'P 1'
#
loop_
_entity.id
_entity.type
_entity.pdbx_description
1 polymer ?
#
loop_
_entity_poly.entity_id
_entity_poly.type
_entity_poly.pdbx_seq_one_letter_code
_entity_poly.pdbx_strand_id
1 'polypeptide(L)'
;KKTLARVIKRIFAGYLIIKTFQSMSKIFEDIKKTIAEAEADVTKFYAGNNAAGARVRKAMQTLKDLAQTLRKDVLETKNSR
;
A
#
# COMPACT_ATOMS: atom_id res chain seq x y z
N LYS A 1 -6.81 -34.77 -19.04
CA LYS A 1 -7.30 -34.00 -17.87
C LYS A 1 -6.17 -33.44 -16.97
N LYS A 2 -5.22 -34.28 -16.49
CA LYS A 2 -4.10 -33.83 -15.61
C LYS A 2 -3.13 -32.79 -16.23
N THR A 3 -2.97 -32.79 -17.55
CA THR A 3 -2.13 -31.82 -18.29
C THR A 3 -2.78 -30.45 -18.36
N LEU A 4 -4.09 -30.40 -18.66
CA LEU A 4 -4.87 -29.16 -18.69
C LEU A 4 -4.91 -28.48 -17.31
N ALA A 5 -5.10 -29.25 -16.23
CA ALA A 5 -5.06 -28.73 -14.87
C ALA A 5 -3.70 -28.10 -14.51
N ARG A 6 -2.58 -28.69 -14.96
CA ARG A 6 -1.24 -28.11 -14.77
C ARG A 6 -1.04 -26.80 -15.53
N VAL A 7 -1.54 -26.74 -16.77
CA VAL A 7 -1.48 -25.52 -17.59
C VAL A 7 -2.31 -24.40 -16.97
N ILE A 8 -3.55 -24.70 -16.55
CA ILE A 8 -4.42 -23.74 -15.86
C ILE A 8 -3.77 -23.24 -14.56
N LYS A 9 -3.18 -24.13 -13.76
CA LYS A 9 -2.51 -23.75 -12.50
C LYS A 9 -1.33 -22.81 -12.74
N ARG A 10 -0.55 -23.02 -13.80
CA ARG A 10 0.57 -22.13 -14.19
C ARG A 10 0.09 -20.75 -14.65
N ILE A 11 -0.95 -20.70 -15.48
CA ILE A 11 -1.54 -19.44 -15.95
C ILE A 11 -2.12 -18.65 -14.76
N PHE A 12 -2.84 -19.33 -13.87
CA PHE A 12 -3.43 -18.70 -12.68
C PHE A 12 -2.36 -18.20 -11.71
N ALA A 13 -1.28 -18.96 -11.49
CA ALA A 13 -0.16 -18.52 -10.67
C ALA A 13 0.51 -17.26 -11.26
N GLY A 14 0.74 -17.20 -12.58
CA GLY A 14 1.30 -16.02 -13.24
C GLY A 14 0.39 -14.79 -13.10
N TYR A 15 -0.92 -14.96 -13.31
CA TYR A 15 -1.90 -13.88 -13.10
C TYR A 15 -1.89 -13.37 -11.66
N LEU A 16 -1.84 -14.28 -10.68
CA LEU A 16 -1.83 -13.91 -9.26
C LEU A 16 -0.58 -13.09 -8.90
N ILE A 17 0.60 -13.49 -9.42
CA ILE A 17 1.87 -12.77 -9.20
C ILE A 17 1.83 -11.37 -9.82
N ILE A 18 1.33 -11.24 -11.05
CA ILE A 18 1.23 -9.93 -11.71
C ILE A 18 0.25 -9.02 -10.96
N LYS A 19 -0.88 -9.58 -10.50
CA LYS A 19 -1.91 -8.85 -9.76
C LYS A 19 -1.41 -8.38 -8.39
N THR A 20 -0.66 -9.20 -7.65
CA THR A 20 -0.08 -8.80 -6.36
C THR A 20 0.99 -7.73 -6.53
N PHE A 21 1.83 -7.83 -7.58
CA PHE A 21 2.81 -6.79 -7.90
C PHE A 21 2.14 -5.44 -8.21
N GLN A 22 1.07 -5.44 -9.02
CA GLN A 22 0.31 -4.23 -9.33
C GLN A 22 -0.34 -3.61 -8.07
N SER A 23 -0.84 -4.45 -7.15
CA SER A 23 -1.38 -4.00 -5.85
C SER A 23 -0.32 -3.33 -4.99
N MET A 24 0.86 -3.95 -4.86
CA MET A 24 1.97 -3.45 -4.05
C MET A 24 2.48 -2.09 -4.56
N SER A 25 2.63 -1.96 -5.89
CA SER A 25 3.01 -0.69 -6.52
C SER A 25 2.01 0.42 -6.19
N LYS A 26 0.71 0.11 -6.21
CA LYS A 26 -0.33 1.10 -5.92
C LYS A 26 -0.28 1.58 -4.47
N ILE A 27 -0.16 0.67 -3.49
CA ILE A 27 -0.09 1.04 -2.06
C ILE A 27 1.13 1.94 -1.79
N PHE A 28 2.26 1.65 -2.45
CA PHE A 28 3.47 2.45 -2.31
C PHE A 28 3.31 3.88 -2.87
N GLU A 29 2.63 4.03 -4.00
CA GLU A 29 2.30 5.36 -4.54
C GLU A 29 1.30 6.12 -3.64
N ASP A 30 0.30 5.44 -3.08
CA ASP A 30 -0.65 6.03 -2.13
C ASP A 30 0.07 6.55 -0.85
N ILE A 31 1.09 5.83 -0.38
CA ILE A 31 1.97 6.28 0.72
C ILE A 31 2.69 7.58 0.36
N LYS A 32 3.37 7.64 -0.80
CA LYS A 32 4.08 8.84 -1.23
C LYS A 32 3.17 10.04 -1.33
N LYS A 33 1.98 9.85 -1.91
CA LYS A 33 0.98 10.89 -2.04
C LYS A 33 0.51 11.41 -0.68
N THR A 34 0.24 10.51 0.26
CA THR A 34 -0.19 10.87 1.62
C THR A 34 0.88 11.72 2.34
N ILE A 35 2.16 11.41 2.14
CA ILE A 35 3.26 12.20 2.70
C ILE A 35 3.31 13.60 2.07
N ALA A 36 3.28 13.68 0.73
CA ALA A 36 3.33 14.95 0.01
C ALA A 36 2.17 15.88 0.40
N GLU A 37 0.97 15.34 0.60
CA GLU A 37 -0.19 16.12 1.06
C GLU A 37 -0.04 16.60 2.51
N ALA A 38 0.62 15.81 3.37
CA ALA A 38 0.81 16.15 4.77
C ALA A 38 1.86 17.26 4.99
N GLU A 39 2.87 17.40 4.11
CA GLU A 39 3.96 18.37 4.26
C GLU A 39 3.49 19.82 4.47
N ALA A 40 2.51 20.25 3.65
CA ALA A 40 1.94 21.59 3.74
C ALA A 40 1.20 21.81 5.06
N ASP A 41 0.50 20.79 5.55
CA ASP A 41 -0.23 20.87 6.82
C ASP A 41 0.71 20.79 8.03
N VAL A 42 1.83 20.06 7.93
CA VAL A 42 2.89 20.06 8.95
C VAL A 42 3.47 21.46 9.12
N THR A 43 3.82 22.10 8.00
CA THR A 43 4.36 23.48 8.02
C THR A 43 3.36 24.45 8.64
N LYS A 44 2.08 24.38 8.23
CA LYS A 44 1.00 25.22 8.79
C LYS A 44 0.77 24.98 10.29
N PHE A 45 0.84 23.72 10.73
CA PHE A 45 0.65 23.38 12.13
C PHE A 45 1.75 23.98 13.02
N TYR A 46 3.01 23.83 12.63
CA TYR A 46 4.13 24.44 13.37
C TYR A 46 4.14 25.97 13.29
N ALA A 47 3.48 26.57 12.30
CA ALA A 47 3.20 28.00 12.22
C ALA A 47 2.00 28.46 13.09
N GLY A 48 1.40 27.56 13.90
CA GLY A 48 0.34 27.89 14.85
C GLY A 48 -1.09 27.55 14.39
N ASN A 49 -1.28 26.92 13.23
CA ASN A 49 -2.60 26.50 12.76
C ASN A 49 -3.05 25.17 13.38
N ASN A 50 -3.84 25.23 14.45
CA ASN A 50 -4.36 24.04 15.14
C ASN A 50 -5.21 23.10 14.26
N ALA A 51 -5.95 23.63 13.28
CA ALA A 51 -6.77 22.81 12.38
C ALA A 51 -5.89 21.97 11.41
N ALA A 52 -4.74 22.50 11.02
CA ALA A 52 -3.77 21.72 10.25
C ALA A 52 -3.23 20.53 11.05
N GLY A 53 -3.09 20.65 12.38
CA GLY A 53 -2.69 19.55 13.26
C GLY A 53 -3.66 18.36 13.23
N ALA A 54 -4.96 18.60 13.14
CA ALA A 54 -5.95 17.52 12.99
C ALA A 54 -5.79 16.78 11.65
N ARG A 55 -5.47 17.52 10.56
CA ARG A 55 -5.21 16.94 9.24
C ARG A 55 -3.92 16.13 9.21
N VAL A 56 -2.83 16.63 9.79
CA VAL A 56 -1.57 15.88 9.95
C VAL A 56 -1.81 14.58 10.70
N ARG A 57 -2.52 14.63 11.85
CA ARG A 57 -2.84 13.42 12.61
C ARG A 57 -3.61 12.40 11.78
N LYS A 58 -4.62 12.83 11.02
CA LYS A 58 -5.39 11.94 10.15
C LYS A 58 -4.52 11.34 9.03
N ALA A 59 -3.72 12.16 8.36
CA ALA A 59 -2.80 11.71 7.31
C ALA A 59 -1.79 10.67 7.84
N MET A 60 -1.24 10.89 9.03
CA MET A 60 -0.31 9.94 9.66
C MET A 60 -0.98 8.63 10.08
N GLN A 61 -2.25 8.65 10.50
CA GLN A 61 -3.00 7.41 10.75
C GLN A 61 -3.21 6.63 9.45
N THR A 62 -3.62 7.31 8.37
CA THR A 62 -3.76 6.68 7.05
C THR A 62 -2.43 6.08 6.56
N LEU A 63 -1.32 6.81 6.73
CA LEU A 63 0.02 6.32 6.39
C LEU A 63 0.38 5.03 7.16
N LYS A 64 0.10 4.98 8.47
CA LYS A 64 0.32 3.79 9.30
C LYS A 64 -0.46 2.59 8.75
N ASP A 65 -1.72 2.78 8.39
CA ASP A 65 -2.58 1.70 7.90
C ASP A 65 -2.14 1.20 6.51
N LEU A 66 -1.74 2.12 5.61
CA LEU A 66 -1.17 1.79 4.31
C LEU A 66 0.14 1.00 4.46
N ALA A 67 1.03 1.44 5.36
CA ALA A 67 2.30 0.75 5.63
C ALA A 67 2.07 -0.65 6.23
N GLN A 68 1.08 -0.81 7.11
CA GLN A 68 0.71 -2.13 7.64
C GLN A 68 0.15 -3.06 6.57
N THR A 69 -0.70 -2.54 5.67
CA THR A 69 -1.22 -3.30 4.53
C THR A 69 -0.08 -3.77 3.64
N LEU A 70 0.82 -2.86 3.24
CA LEU A 70 1.99 -3.20 2.44
C LEU A 70 2.87 -4.28 3.10
N ARG A 71 3.11 -4.17 4.41
CA ARG A 71 3.87 -5.18 5.17
C ARG A 71 3.18 -6.55 5.13
N LYS A 72 1.86 -6.60 5.33
CA LYS A 72 1.10 -7.87 5.30
C LYS A 72 1.16 -8.50 3.93
N ASP A 73 0.95 -7.73 2.87
CA ASP A 73 1.01 -8.21 1.49
C ASP A 73 2.39 -8.81 1.16
N VAL A 74 3.49 -8.16 1.61
CA VAL A 74 4.85 -8.70 1.44
C VAL A 74 5.04 -10.01 2.22
N LEU A 75 4.51 -10.10 3.44
CA LEU A 75 4.59 -11.31 4.26
C LEU A 75 3.79 -12.47 3.65
N GLU A 76 2.58 -12.21 3.17
CA GLU A 76 1.75 -13.20 2.47
C GLU A 76 2.41 -13.67 1.18
N THR A 77 3.02 -12.74 0.43
CA THR A 77 3.80 -13.07 -0.77
C THR A 77 5.02 -13.93 -0.43
N LYS A 78 5.70 -13.68 0.69
CA LYS A 78 6.81 -14.53 1.17
C LYS A 78 6.32 -15.93 1.54
N ASN A 79 5.21 -16.02 2.28
CA ASN A 79 4.69 -17.30 2.79
C ASN A 79 4.02 -18.16 1.70
N SER A 80 3.67 -17.57 0.56
CA SER A 80 3.03 -18.27 -0.57
C SER A 80 4.03 -18.73 -1.65
N ARG A 81 5.31 -18.44 -1.48
CA ARG A 81 6.41 -18.93 -2.35
C ARG A 81 6.95 -20.27 -1.88
#